data_AF-A0A416HSM2-F1
#
_entry.id   AF-A0A416HSM2-F1
#
_cell.length_a   1.000
_cell.length_b   1.000
_cell.length_c   1.000
_cell.angle_alpha   90.00
_cell.angle_beta   90.00
_cell.angle_gamma   90.00
#
_symmetry.space_group_name_H-M   'P 1'
#
loop_
_entity.id
_entity.type
_entity.pdbx_description
1 polymer ?
#
loop_
_entity_poly.entity_id
_entity_poly.type
_entity_poly.pdbx_seq_one_letter_code
_entity_poly.pdbx_strand_id
1 'polypeptide(L)'
;MNSKSNTQTMESVMQSRADAQESEVRTFIKEIRRYAAIEKLDEAVLNRLISKILIGEVKKVDGQKVQKVRIVYNFVGEIPETAA
;
A
#
# COMPACT_ATOMS: atom_id res chain seq x y z
N MET A 1 17.37 35.12 21.61
CA MET A 1 18.10 33.83 21.63
C MET A 1 17.26 32.64 21.11
N ASN A 2 16.16 32.83 20.35
CA ASN A 2 15.23 31.73 20.04
C ASN A 2 15.31 31.20 18.59
N SER A 3 16.18 31.75 17.73
CA SER A 3 16.21 31.37 16.32
C SER A 3 16.94 30.03 16.06
N LYS A 4 17.92 29.65 16.90
CA LYS A 4 18.70 28.41 16.70
C LYS A 4 17.94 27.15 17.10
N SER A 5 17.06 27.24 18.11
CA SER A 5 16.29 26.10 18.60
C SER A 5 15.19 25.65 17.62
N ASN A 6 14.63 26.58 16.84
CA ASN A 6 13.59 26.26 15.85
C ASN A 6 14.16 25.64 14.57
N THR A 7 15.38 25.98 14.16
CA THR A 7 16.04 25.34 13.01
C THR A 7 16.50 23.92 13.31
N GLN A 8 17.03 23.67 14.51
CA GLN A 8 17.46 22.33 14.94
C GLN A 8 16.30 21.33 15.02
N THR A 9 15.10 21.79 15.43
CA THR A 9 13.91 20.95 15.49
C THR A 9 13.36 20.63 14.10
N MET A 10 13.43 21.57 13.14
CA MET A 10 13.05 21.28 11.75
C MET A 10 14.01 20.29 11.08
N GLU A 11 15.32 20.42 11.28
CA GLU A 11 16.30 19.44 10.75
C GLU A 11 16.03 18.03 11.29
N SER A 12 15.76 17.89 12.60
CA SER A 12 15.42 16.60 13.20
C SER A 12 14.13 15.99 12.64
N VAL A 13 13.10 16.81 12.40
CA VAL A 13 11.83 16.35 11.79
C VAL A 13 12.03 15.96 10.33
N MET A 14 12.84 16.70 9.57
CA MET A 14 13.14 16.35 8.17
C MET A 14 13.98 15.08 8.08
N GLN A 15 14.95 14.91 8.99
CA GLN A 15 15.79 13.71 9.05
C GLN A 15 14.97 12.47 9.42
N SER A 16 14.12 12.55 10.44
CA SER A 16 13.24 11.44 10.83
C SER A 16 12.24 11.05 9.73
N ARG A 17 11.76 12.03 8.94
CA ARG A 17 10.94 11.75 7.75
C ARG A 17 11.73 11.05 6.66
N ALA A 18 12.97 11.48 6.40
CA ALA A 18 13.86 10.84 5.43
C ALA A 18 14.19 9.40 5.86
N ASP A 19 14.49 9.17 7.14
CA ASP A 19 14.79 7.85 7.69
C ASP A 19 13.55 6.92 7.64
N ALA A 20 12.35 7.45 7.91
CA ALA A 20 11.10 6.71 7.76
C ALA A 20 10.85 6.32 6.29
N GLN A 21 11.06 7.25 5.37
CA GLN A 21 10.92 6.99 3.93
C GLN A 21 11.97 6.00 3.42
N GLU A 22 13.21 6.09 3.92
CA GLU A 22 14.26 5.13 3.58
C GLU A 22 13.96 3.73 4.15
N SER A 23 13.39 3.65 5.35
CA SER A 23 12.93 2.40 5.97
C SER A 23 11.80 1.74 5.15
N GLU A 24 10.87 2.55 4.62
CA GLU A 24 9.83 2.07 3.72
C GLU A 24 10.43 1.51 2.42
N VAL A 25 11.39 2.21 1.80
CA VAL A 25 12.08 1.75 0.58
C VAL A 25 12.89 0.47 0.84
N ARG A 26 13.57 0.36 1.98
CA ARG A 26 14.33 -0.85 2.35
C ARG A 26 13.39 -2.04 2.60
N THR A 27 12.25 -1.80 3.25
CA THR A 27 11.21 -2.82 3.46
C THR A 27 10.62 -3.28 2.13
N PHE A 28 10.33 -2.34 1.23
CA PHE A 28 9.86 -2.57 -0.13
C PHE A 28 10.84 -3.41 -0.97
N ILE A 29 12.14 -3.08 -0.97
CA ILE A 29 13.18 -3.86 -1.68
C ILE A 29 13.28 -5.29 -1.14
N LYS A 30 13.19 -5.46 0.19
CA LYS A 30 13.23 -6.78 0.83
C LYS A 30 12.02 -7.63 0.46
N GLU A 31 10.86 -7.01 0.32
CA GLU A 31 9.65 -7.65 -0.17
C GLU A 31 9.77 -8.03 -1.65
N ILE A 32 10.23 -7.13 -2.54
CA ILE A 32 10.46 -7.44 -3.96
C ILE A 32 11.40 -8.63 -4.15
N ARG A 33 12.48 -8.71 -3.36
CA ARG A 33 13.40 -9.87 -3.44
C ARG A 33 12.75 -11.19 -3.05
N ARG A 34 11.76 -11.18 -2.15
CA ARG A 34 10.94 -12.37 -1.87
C ARG A 34 10.00 -12.70 -3.03
N TYR A 35 9.51 -11.68 -3.74
CA TYR A 35 8.62 -11.83 -4.89
C TYR A 35 9.35 -12.24 -6.19
N ALA A 36 10.61 -11.87 -6.38
CA ALA A 36 11.40 -12.20 -7.58
C ALA A 36 11.70 -13.71 -7.73
N ALA A 37 11.56 -14.48 -6.66
CA ALA A 37 11.71 -15.95 -6.67
C ALA A 37 10.36 -16.69 -6.82
N ILE A 38 9.24 -15.97 -6.94
CA ILE A 38 7.92 -16.58 -7.06
C ILE A 38 7.66 -16.91 -8.53
N GLU A 39 7.67 -18.21 -8.85
CA GLU A 39 7.41 -18.71 -10.20
C GLU A 39 5.90 -18.74 -10.55
N LYS A 40 5.00 -18.72 -9.55
CA LYS A 40 3.54 -18.77 -9.74
C LYS A 40 2.77 -17.91 -8.73
N LEU A 41 1.72 -17.25 -9.23
CA LEU A 41 0.77 -16.50 -8.41
C LEU A 41 -0.28 -17.45 -7.83
N ASP A 42 -0.06 -17.98 -6.63
CA ASP A 42 -1.05 -18.78 -5.91
C ASP A 42 -1.89 -17.92 -4.94
N GLU A 43 -2.92 -18.50 -4.32
CA GLU A 43 -3.81 -17.78 -3.38
C GLU A 43 -3.05 -17.16 -2.19
N ALA A 44 -2.01 -17.83 -1.69
CA ALA A 44 -1.25 -17.35 -0.54
C ALA A 44 -0.39 -16.15 -0.93
N VAL A 45 0.23 -16.20 -2.11
CA VAL A 45 0.97 -15.09 -2.70
C VAL A 45 0.03 -13.92 -3.01
N LEU A 46 -1.13 -14.19 -3.63
CA LEU A 46 -2.09 -13.15 -3.97
C LEU A 46 -2.62 -12.42 -2.73
N ASN A 47 -2.99 -13.16 -1.68
CA ASN A 47 -3.45 -12.57 -0.42
C ASN A 47 -2.36 -11.72 0.25
N ARG A 48 -1.10 -12.14 0.16
CA ARG A 48 0.04 -11.39 0.70
C ARG A 48 0.28 -10.07 -0.03
N LEU A 49 -0.09 -9.99 -1.30
CA LEU A 49 0.05 -8.78 -2.11
C LEU A 49 -1.07 -7.76 -1.86
N ILE A 50 -2.09 -8.08 -1.06
CA ILE A 50 -3.17 -7.15 -0.75
C ILE A 50 -2.64 -6.02 0.14
N SER A 51 -2.65 -4.80 -0.40
CA SER A 51 -2.38 -3.57 0.33
C SER A 51 -3.54 -3.23 1.27
N LYS A 52 -4.75 -3.20 0.72
CA LYS A 52 -6.00 -2.94 1.46
C LYS A 52 -7.22 -3.40 0.68
N ILE A 53 -8.30 -3.66 1.41
CA ILE A 53 -9.62 -3.96 0.86
C ILE A 53 -10.55 -2.81 1.21
N LEU A 54 -11.12 -2.18 0.19
CA LEU A 54 -12.11 -1.12 0.34
C LEU A 54 -13.50 -1.71 0.12
N ILE A 55 -14.35 -1.54 1.12
CA ILE A 55 -15.71 -2.03 1.11
C ILE A 55 -16.62 -0.82 0.89
N GLY A 56 -17.35 -0.82 -0.22
CA GLY A 56 -18.32 0.23 -0.55
C GLY A 56 -19.60 0.11 0.28
N GLU A 57 -20.53 1.02 0.06
CA GLU A 57 -21.84 0.97 0.71
C GLU A 57 -22.66 -0.23 0.24
N VAL A 58 -23.51 -0.76 1.14
CA VAL A 58 -24.47 -1.80 0.79
C VAL A 58 -25.64 -1.17 0.05
N LYS A 59 -25.93 -1.67 -1.14
CA LYS A 59 -27.11 -1.29 -1.94
C LYS A 59 -28.06 -2.47 -2.04
N LYS A 60 -29.36 -2.20 -2.19
CA LYS A 60 -30.33 -3.23 -2.58
C LYS A 60 -30.54 -3.13 -4.09
N VAL A 61 -30.23 -4.21 -4.80
CA VAL A 61 -30.50 -4.38 -6.23
C VAL A 61 -31.34 -5.64 -6.35
N ASP A 62 -32.51 -5.54 -6.96
CA ASP A 62 -33.46 -6.67 -7.14
C ASP A 62 -33.79 -7.43 -5.84
N GLY A 63 -33.96 -6.69 -4.74
CA GLY A 63 -34.24 -7.25 -3.41
C GLY A 63 -33.03 -7.88 -2.70
N GLN A 64 -31.88 -8.01 -3.37
CA GLN A 64 -30.65 -8.56 -2.81
C GLN A 64 -29.72 -7.46 -2.32
N LYS A 65 -29.01 -7.69 -1.21
CA LYS A 65 -27.96 -6.79 -0.72
C LYS A 65 -26.69 -7.02 -1.54
N VAL A 66 -26.25 -6.01 -2.27
CA VAL A 66 -25.04 -6.00 -3.08
C VAL A 66 -24.07 -4.97 -2.51
N GLN A 67 -22.77 -5.33 -2.43
CA GLN A 67 -21.73 -4.44 -1.95
C GLN A 67 -20.51 -4.52 -2.86
N LYS A 68 -20.02 -3.36 -3.31
CA LYS A 68 -18.82 -3.30 -4.16
C LYS A 68 -17.58 -3.45 -3.30
N VAL A 69 -16.71 -4.39 -3.63
CA VAL A 69 -15.40 -4.58 -2.98
C VAL A 69 -14.31 -4.18 -3.97
N ARG A 70 -13.34 -3.39 -3.52
CA ARG A 70 -12.13 -3.07 -4.29
C ARG A 70 -10.91 -3.55 -3.53
N ILE A 71 -10.14 -4.44 -4.14
CA ILE A 71 -8.87 -4.92 -3.59
C ILE A 71 -7.75 -4.10 -4.24
N VAL A 72 -6.93 -3.47 -3.41
CA VAL A 72 -5.75 -2.72 -3.86
C VAL A 72 -4.53 -3.60 -3.59
N TYR A 73 -3.78 -3.92 -4.64
CA TYR A 73 -2.57 -4.74 -4.54
C TYR A 73 -1.32 -3.87 -4.52
N ASN A 74 -0.29 -4.32 -3.80
CA ASN A 74 1.03 -3.72 -3.86
C ASN A 74 1.71 -4.07 -5.19
N PHE A 75 2.54 -3.18 -5.73
CA PHE A 75 3.40 -3.38 -6.91
C PHE A 75 2.69 -3.62 -8.25
N VAL A 76 1.37 -3.71 -8.26
CA VAL A 76 0.54 -3.76 -9.45
C VAL A 76 -0.05 -2.37 -9.60
N GLY A 77 0.21 -1.72 -10.74
CA GLY A 77 -0.42 -0.44 -11.08
C GLY A 77 -1.93 -0.58 -11.26
N GLU A 78 -2.57 0.35 -11.96
CA GLU A 78 -3.98 0.17 -12.30
C GLU A 78 -4.15 -1.07 -13.17
N ILE A 79 -4.88 -2.07 -12.66
CA ILE A 79 -5.27 -3.23 -13.44
C ILE A 79 -6.54 -2.82 -14.20
N PRO A 80 -6.49 -2.70 -15.54
CA PRO A 80 -7.66 -2.35 -16.33
C PRO A 80 -8.75 -3.39 -16.10
N GLU A 81 -9.99 -2.94 -16.05
CA GLU A 81 -11.15 -3.82 -15.96
C GLU A 81 -11.13 -4.72 -17.20
N THR A 82 -10.86 -6.01 -17.02
CA THR A 82 -10.93 -6.98 -18.12
C THR A 82 -12.39 -7.01 -18.56
N ALA A 83 -12.67 -6.39 -19.70
CA ALA A 83 -13.94 -6.54 -20.39
C ALA A 83 -14.11 -8.03 -20.70
N ALA A 84 -14.98 -8.69 -19.94
CA ALA A 84 -15.47 -10.03 -20.20
C ALA A 84 -16.65 -9.97 -21.17
#